data_AF-A0A967SWG3-F1
#
_entry.id   AF-A0A967SWG3-F1
#
_cell.length_a   1.000
_cell.length_b   1.000
_cell.length_c   1.000
_cell.angle_alpha   90.00
_cell.angle_beta   90.00
_cell.angle_gamma   90.00
#
_symmetry.space_group_name_H-M   'P 1'
#
loop_
_entity.id
_entity.type
_entity.pdbx_description
1 polymer ?
#
loop_
_entity_poly.entity_id
_entity_poly.type
_entity_poly.pdbx_seq_one_letter_code
_entity_poly.pdbx_strand_id
1 'polypeptide(L)'
;MKKLRYFLQALLFFVGSAWLVSGQAAIQGDAERGKAKAATCAACHGPDGNAPVPNFPKIAGQHPNYFIEQMQAYKEGAEGPRPNP
;
A
#
# COMPACT_ATOMS: atom_id res chain seq x y z
N MET A 1 -7.66 16.96 -50.90
CA MET A 1 -8.36 15.74 -50.46
C MET A 1 -7.46 14.80 -49.65
N LYS A 2 -6.38 14.24 -50.22
CA LYS A 2 -5.49 13.29 -49.50
C LYS A 2 -4.71 13.93 -48.33
N LYS A 3 -4.26 15.18 -48.46
CA LYS A 3 -3.56 15.93 -47.40
C LYS A 3 -4.41 16.16 -46.15
N LEU A 4 -5.72 16.41 -46.30
CA LEU A 4 -6.66 16.55 -45.19
C LEU A 4 -6.88 15.21 -44.45
N ARG A 5 -6.88 14.10 -45.19
CA ARG A 5 -6.91 12.73 -44.62
C ARG A 5 -5.65 12.39 -43.83
N TYR A 6 -4.46 12.75 -44.33
CA TYR A 6 -3.21 12.54 -43.60
C TYR A 6 -3.12 13.40 -42.34
N PHE A 7 -3.61 14.64 -42.39
CA PHE A 7 -3.73 15.48 -41.21
C PHE A 7 -4.69 14.89 -40.18
N LEU A 8 -5.85 14.39 -40.60
CA LEU A 8 -6.80 13.74 -39.68
C LEU A 8 -6.23 12.46 -39.06
N GLN A 9 -5.53 11.63 -39.85
CA GLN A 9 -4.92 10.40 -39.34
C GLN A 9 -3.76 10.67 -38.38
N ALA A 10 -2.93 11.68 -38.66
CA ALA A 10 -1.86 12.10 -37.75
C ALA A 10 -2.42 12.65 -36.43
N LEU A 11 -3.54 13.39 -36.47
CA LEU A 11 -4.23 13.88 -35.28
C LEU A 11 -4.77 12.72 -34.42
N LEU A 12 -5.37 11.71 -35.06
CA LEU A 12 -5.90 10.52 -34.36
C LEU A 12 -4.79 9.67 -33.74
N PHE A 13 -3.63 9.56 -34.38
CA PHE A 13 -2.46 8.89 -33.81
C PHE A 13 -1.85 9.65 -32.62
N PHE A 14 -1.84 10.99 -32.67
CA PHE A 14 -1.26 11.82 -31.61
C PHE A 14 -2.15 11.92 -30.37
N VAL A 15 -3.48 11.90 -30.55
CA VAL A 15 -4.44 11.87 -29.42
C VAL A 15 -4.55 10.47 -28.81
N GLY A 16 -4.45 9.41 -29.62
CA GLY A 16 -4.55 8.02 -29.14
C GLY A 16 -3.39 7.57 -28.25
N SER A 17 -2.18 8.10 -28.45
CA SER A 17 -0.99 7.72 -27.68
C SER A 17 -0.94 8.32 -26.27
N ALA A 18 -1.68 9.39 -26.00
CA ALA A 18 -1.72 10.04 -24.67
C ALA A 18 -2.42 9.20 -23.59
N TRP A 19 -3.20 8.19 -23.97
CA TRP A 19 -3.94 7.34 -23.02
C TRP A 19 -3.15 6.12 -22.52
N LEU A 20 -2.03 5.77 -23.15
CA LEU A 20 -1.22 4.59 -22.80
C LEU A 20 -0.26 4.81 -21.63
N VAL A 21 -0.12 6.05 -21.13
CA VAL A 21 0.78 6.41 -20.02
C VAL A 21 -0.01 6.73 -18.74
N SER A 22 -1.18 6.12 -18.56
CA SER A 22 -1.80 6.08 -17.22
C SER A 22 -1.14 4.96 -16.42
N GLY A 23 0.10 5.19 -15.99
CA GLY A 23 0.75 4.29 -15.04
C GLY A 23 -0.09 4.23 -13.75
N GLN A 24 -0.56 3.04 -13.37
CA GLN A 24 -1.14 2.83 -12.04
C GLN A 24 -0.09 3.26 -11.02
N ALA A 25 -0.33 4.38 -10.34
CA ALA A 25 0.47 4.75 -9.18
C ALA A 25 0.34 3.61 -8.17
N ALA A 26 1.44 2.92 -7.88
CA ALA A 26 1.47 1.92 -6.83
C ALA A 26 1.12 2.63 -5.52
N ILE A 27 0.07 2.17 -4.83
CA ILE A 27 -0.24 2.63 -3.48
C ILE A 27 0.86 2.08 -2.56
N GLN A 28 1.92 2.87 -2.40
CA GLN A 28 2.99 2.60 -1.44
C GLN A 28 2.55 3.07 -0.06
N GLY A 29 2.97 2.34 0.98
CA GLY A 29 2.81 2.80 2.35
C GLY A 29 3.61 4.08 2.61
N ASP A 30 3.05 4.97 3.42
CA ASP A 30 3.71 6.20 3.86
C ASP A 30 4.05 6.06 5.35
N ALA A 31 5.35 5.89 5.64
CA ALA A 31 5.82 5.65 7.00
C ALA A 31 5.61 6.86 7.91
N GLU A 32 5.75 8.08 7.40
CA GLU A 32 5.55 9.31 8.19
C GLU A 32 4.08 9.48 8.57
N ARG A 33 3.17 9.26 7.62
CA ARG A 33 1.72 9.23 7.93
C ARG A 33 1.36 8.06 8.83
N GLY A 34 2.03 6.91 8.66
CA GLY A 34 1.86 5.73 9.50
C GLY A 34 2.23 6.00 10.97
N LYS A 35 3.33 6.72 11.21
CA LYS A 35 3.81 7.07 12.56
C LYS A 35 2.76 7.82 13.38
N ALA A 36 2.08 8.80 12.77
CA ALA A 36 1.00 9.53 13.45
C ALA A 36 -0.18 8.62 13.82
N LYS A 37 -0.54 7.66 12.95
CA LYS A 37 -1.62 6.69 13.21
C LYS A 37 -1.25 5.64 14.25
N ALA A 38 0.03 5.32 14.39
CA ALA A 38 0.52 4.31 15.33
C ALA A 38 0.49 4.75 16.81
N ALA A 39 0.10 6.00 17.10
CA ALA A 39 0.11 6.56 18.45
C ALA A 39 -0.66 5.71 19.47
N THR A 40 -1.82 5.18 19.10
CA THR A 40 -2.62 4.30 19.99
C THR A 40 -2.03 2.89 20.10
N CYS A 41 -1.38 2.41 19.05
CA CYS A 41 -0.75 1.09 19.01
C CYS A 41 0.44 1.00 19.98
N ALA A 42 1.14 2.13 20.16
CA ALA A 42 2.33 2.23 21.03
C ALA A 42 2.05 1.89 22.49
N ALA A 43 0.80 2.03 22.96
CA ALA A 43 0.41 1.67 24.32
C ALA A 43 0.68 0.20 24.66
N CYS A 44 0.58 -0.70 23.67
CA CYS A 44 0.81 -2.12 23.84
C CYS A 44 2.10 -2.60 23.15
N HIS A 45 2.37 -2.09 21.95
CA HIS A 45 3.49 -2.56 21.12
C HIS A 45 4.79 -1.79 21.32
N GLY A 46 4.80 -0.79 22.21
CA GLY A 46 5.95 0.09 22.43
C GLY A 46 6.01 1.25 21.42
N PRO A 47 6.72 2.35 21.76
CA PRO A 47 6.77 3.57 20.95
C PRO A 47 7.41 3.39 19.57
N ASP A 48 8.26 2.38 19.42
CA ASP A 48 8.96 2.00 18.19
C ASP A 48 8.51 0.64 17.65
N GLY A 49 7.45 0.05 18.22
CA GLY A 49 6.99 -1.30 17.87
C GLY A 49 7.78 -2.44 18.53
N ASN A 50 8.72 -2.14 19.44
CA ASN A 50 9.37 -3.12 20.30
C ASN A 50 8.68 -3.21 21.66
N ALA A 51 7.71 -4.12 21.78
CA ALA A 51 6.97 -4.31 23.02
C ALA A 51 7.89 -4.68 24.20
N PRO A 52 7.73 -4.05 25.38
CA PRO A 52 8.56 -4.32 26.56
C PRO A 52 8.13 -5.56 27.35
N VAL A 53 6.89 -6.02 27.16
CA VAL A 53 6.33 -7.19 27.86
C VAL A 53 6.07 -8.34 26.87
N PRO A 54 6.26 -9.61 27.28
CA PRO A 54 6.15 -10.75 26.34
C PRO A 54 4.76 -10.98 25.75
N ASN A 55 3.70 -10.50 26.41
CA ASN A 55 2.32 -10.75 26.00
C ASN A 55 1.89 -9.91 24.79
N PHE A 56 2.63 -8.85 24.45
CA PHE A 56 2.40 -8.08 23.25
C PHE A 56 3.49 -8.38 22.22
N PRO A 57 3.12 -8.70 20.97
CA PRO A 57 4.11 -9.02 19.95
C PRO A 57 4.89 -7.77 19.53
N LYS A 58 6.15 -7.97 19.16
CA LYS A 58 6.95 -6.95 18.48
C LYS A 58 6.51 -6.83 17.03
N ILE A 59 6.31 -5.61 16.56
CA ILE A 59 5.88 -5.29 15.19
C ILE A 59 6.95 -4.50 14.41
N ALA A 60 7.98 -4.00 15.10
CA ALA A 60 9.13 -3.36 14.48
C ALA A 60 9.83 -4.31 13.50
N GLY A 61 10.07 -3.84 12.27
CA GLY A 61 10.79 -4.60 11.25
C GLY A 61 10.04 -5.79 10.64
N GLN A 62 8.75 -5.95 10.93
CA GLN A 62 7.94 -7.00 10.32
C GLN A 62 7.77 -6.81 8.80
N HIS A 63 7.70 -7.91 8.06
CA HIS A 63 7.43 -7.91 6.64
C HIS A 63 6.07 -7.25 6.34
N PRO A 64 6.00 -6.26 5.43
CA PRO A 64 4.80 -5.47 5.21
C PRO A 64 3.55 -6.30 4.86
N ASN A 65 3.71 -7.31 3.99
CA ASN A 65 2.57 -8.15 3.58
C ASN A 65 2.02 -8.94 4.76
N TYR A 66 2.89 -9.53 5.59
CA TYR A 66 2.46 -10.26 6.77
C TYR A 66 1.77 -9.33 7.76
N PHE A 67 2.33 -8.14 8.01
CA PHE A 67 1.72 -7.15 8.90
C PHE A 67 0.31 -6.75 8.44
N ILE A 68 0.12 -6.51 7.14
CA ILE A 68 -1.18 -6.17 6.55
C ILE A 68 -2.16 -7.34 6.68
N GLU A 69 -1.74 -8.56 6.34
CA GLU A 69 -2.59 -9.75 6.45
C GLU A 69 -3.07 -9.99 7.88
N GLN A 70 -2.18 -9.85 8.87
CA GLN A 70 -2.56 -10.00 10.28
C GLN A 70 -3.53 -8.91 10.72
N MET A 71 -3.29 -7.64 10.37
CA MET A 71 -4.22 -6.55 10.69
C MET A 71 -5.62 -6.79 10.10
N GLN A 72 -5.69 -7.30 8.86
CA GLN A 72 -6.95 -7.63 8.21
C GLN A 72 -7.65 -8.80 8.90
N ALA A 73 -6.92 -9.87 9.21
CA ALA A 73 -7.46 -11.02 9.93
C ALA A 73 -8.07 -10.64 11.29
N TYR A 74 -7.37 -9.82 12.08
CA TYR A 74 -7.91 -9.32 13.36
C TYR A 74 -9.13 -8.43 13.17
N LYS A 75 -9.14 -7.57 12.14
CA LYS A 75 -10.29 -6.71 11.82
C LYS A 75 -11.53 -7.53 11.43
N GLU A 76 -11.33 -8.65 10.75
CA GLU A 76 -12.39 -9.56 10.29
C GLU A 76 -12.88 -10.52 11.40
N GLY A 77 -12.27 -10.47 12.59
CA GLY A 77 -12.64 -11.31 13.73
C GLY A 77 -12.12 -12.75 13.61
N ALA A 78 -11.13 -13.00 12.74
CA ALA A 78 -10.44 -14.28 12.72
C ALA A 78 -9.64 -14.45 14.02
N GLU A 79 -9.74 -15.64 14.62
CA GLU A 79 -9.13 -15.94 15.91
C GLU A 79 -7.67 -16.36 15.73
N GLY A 80 -6.76 -15.44 16.05
CA GLY A 80 -5.33 -15.73 16.28
C GLY A 80 -4.48 -15.99 15.04
N PRO A 81 -3.15 -15.80 15.16
CA PRO A 81 -2.25 -15.68 14.01
C PRO A 81 -2.20 -16.97 13.20
N ARG A 82 -2.24 -16.85 11.87
CA ARG A 82 -1.66 -17.89 11.01
C ARG A 82 -0.18 -18.03 11.42
N PRO A 83 0.34 -19.25 11.61
CA PRO A 83 1.75 -19.42 11.94
C PRO A 83 2.60 -18.68 10.90
N ASN A 84 3.61 -17.97 11.40
CA ASN A 84 4.59 -17.29 10.58
C ASN A 84 5.20 -18.30 9.58
N PRO A 85 5.26 -18.02 8.26
CA PRO A 85 6.10 -18.79 7.36
C PRO A 85 7.58 -18.73 7.76
#